data_AF-A0AAZ1WWK3-F1
#
_entry.id   AF-A0AAZ1WWK3-F1
#
_cell.length_a   1.000
_cell.length_b   1.000
_cell.length_c   1.000
_cell.angle_alpha   90.00
_cell.angle_beta   90.00
_cell.angle_gamma   90.00
#
_symmetry.space_group_name_H-M   'P 1'
#
loop_
_entity.id
_entity.type
_entity.pdbx_description
1 polymer ?
#
loop_
_entity_poly.entity_id
_entity_poly.type
_entity_poly.pdbx_seq_one_letter_code
_entity_poly.pdbx_strand_id
1 'polypeptide(L)'
;MTVGERNQYKTNRIILLVGETGAGKSTLINALLNFTMGVKWEDRVWFQIVEEKEKKDQTKGQTESQTSDVIVYEIFGFEDKTLPYSLTIIDTPGYGDTRGIGHDDIISHRLLDLFGSDDGVHELHAVGLVMKASDNRLSDRLMYVFDSVTSLFGKNMEKNIVALITHSDGSRPENVLKALEVAAIKCAKNEKTEPVHFLFNNCQYADRTEENKSSKHSWELTQENMNQLTDFLGKSNPQTLMKTGEVLKERIRLKACIQNLKERIELGEKKQTKIRQMQEALKKHEEKQREEKKKLEEVKKIHETLKSQGEQKREEALKIQQTIKEHEEQMKRNERFTVEVDEPYKVKDAIDGGKRLLVFYRGAVCCTVCEENCHYPGCTMAWKPAHCEVMKGGLCTVCTNKCPASDHVKEKWRYMTKTRRVTKTNEEMKKQYEKNVSEREMKARQLKTLTEEVDETMKTVAVLSENKKEKEQKYETYQKESEEKCTLLENLENEMKQLTAERSQFLDESYQHVVRLEQIALKADSLSTIVHLDFLIEKMKQKGDTEKVQKLEEMRSRVDEKNEKAAHWYMQIPSAIKNIGKSFPWYK
;
A
#
# COMPACT_ATOMS: atom_id res chain seq x y z
N MET A 1 -49.02 -13.04 24.60
CA MET A 1 -50.05 -14.01 25.04
C MET A 1 -51.18 -13.24 25.65
N THR A 2 -52.42 -13.59 25.30
CA THR A 2 -53.59 -12.79 25.65
C THR A 2 -54.60 -13.69 26.37
N VAL A 3 -55.09 -13.23 27.52
CA VAL A 3 -56.14 -13.90 28.32
C VAL A 3 -57.37 -13.00 28.32
N GLY A 4 -58.52 -13.56 27.91
CA GLY A 4 -59.78 -12.83 27.79
C GLY A 4 -59.89 -11.97 26.54
N GLU A 5 -60.94 -11.14 26.47
CA GLU A 5 -61.28 -10.32 25.30
C GLU A 5 -61.07 -8.83 25.57
N ARG A 6 -60.37 -8.14 24.66
CA ARG A 6 -60.04 -6.72 24.80
C ARG A 6 -61.28 -5.83 24.66
N ASN A 7 -61.59 -5.06 25.70
CA ASN A 7 -62.59 -4.01 25.65
C ASN A 7 -61.94 -2.66 25.33
N GLN A 8 -62.27 -2.07 24.17
CA GLN A 8 -61.69 -0.80 23.72
C GLN A 8 -62.09 0.42 24.57
N TYR A 9 -63.17 0.31 25.36
CA TYR A 9 -63.65 1.39 26.23
C TYR A 9 -63.02 1.37 27.63
N LYS A 10 -62.28 0.32 27.96
CA LYS A 10 -61.56 0.20 29.24
C LYS A 10 -60.11 0.65 29.05
N THR A 11 -59.58 1.36 30.04
CA THR A 11 -58.18 1.76 30.03
C THR A 11 -57.29 0.54 30.26
N ASN A 12 -56.06 0.59 29.76
CA ASN A 12 -55.07 -0.47 29.95
C ASN A 12 -53.84 0.06 30.70
N ARG A 13 -53.40 -0.65 31.73
CA ARG A 13 -52.20 -0.33 32.50
C ARG A 13 -51.10 -1.30 32.14
N ILE A 14 -49.90 -0.78 31.87
CA ILE A 14 -48.76 -1.55 31.37
C ILE A 14 -47.62 -1.47 32.38
N ILE A 15 -47.16 -2.64 32.85
CA ILE A 15 -46.03 -2.76 33.76
C ILE A 15 -44.93 -3.61 33.12
N LEU A 16 -43.68 -3.16 33.21
CA LEU A 16 -42.49 -3.92 32.81
C LEU A 16 -41.85 -4.54 34.05
N LEU A 17 -41.65 -5.85 34.06
CA LEU A 17 -40.99 -6.56 35.14
C LEU A 17 -39.53 -6.85 34.78
N VAL A 18 -38.63 -6.47 35.68
CA VAL A 18 -37.19 -6.63 35.53
C VAL A 18 -36.58 -7.14 36.82
N GLY A 19 -35.66 -8.10 36.72
CA GLY A 19 -34.91 -8.60 37.86
C GLY A 19 -34.00 -9.76 37.47
N GLU A 20 -33.15 -10.19 38.39
CA GLU A 20 -32.27 -11.34 38.17
C GLU A 20 -33.03 -12.66 37.93
N THR A 21 -32.34 -13.65 37.37
CA THR A 21 -32.85 -15.02 37.29
C THR A 21 -33.14 -15.54 38.70
N GLY A 22 -34.34 -16.08 38.89
CA GLY A 22 -34.77 -16.61 40.19
C GLY A 22 -35.27 -15.56 41.18
N ALA A 23 -35.35 -14.27 40.83
CA ALA A 23 -35.91 -13.21 41.69
C ALA A 23 -37.44 -13.33 41.92
N GLY A 24 -38.12 -14.30 41.31
CA GLY A 24 -39.57 -14.53 41.49
C GLY A 24 -40.48 -13.80 40.50
N LYS A 25 -39.96 -13.36 39.34
CA LYS A 25 -40.75 -12.69 38.28
C LYS A 25 -41.93 -13.53 37.80
N SER A 26 -41.69 -14.77 37.38
CA SER A 26 -42.73 -15.69 36.89
C SER A 26 -43.83 -15.93 37.92
N THR A 27 -43.44 -16.12 39.18
CA THR A 27 -44.38 -16.30 40.29
C THR A 27 -45.18 -15.03 40.57
N LEU A 28 -44.58 -13.85 40.41
CA LEU A 28 -45.30 -12.58 40.50
C LEU A 28 -46.29 -12.38 39.36
N ILE A 29 -45.96 -12.80 38.13
CA ILE A 29 -46.89 -12.77 36.98
C ILE A 29 -48.11 -13.64 37.25
N ASN A 30 -47.90 -14.87 37.72
CA ASN A 30 -48.98 -15.77 38.11
C ASN A 30 -49.85 -15.14 39.23
N ALA A 31 -49.23 -14.50 40.23
CA ALA A 31 -49.97 -13.82 41.29
C ALA A 31 -50.79 -12.62 40.78
N LEU A 32 -50.23 -11.80 39.89
CA LEU A 32 -50.94 -10.67 39.26
C LEU A 32 -52.12 -11.14 38.41
N LEU A 33 -51.97 -12.25 37.69
CA LEU A 33 -53.06 -12.85 36.93
C LEU A 33 -54.22 -13.27 37.84
N ASN A 34 -53.94 -14.07 38.87
CA ASN A 34 -54.97 -14.55 39.80
C ASN A 34 -55.65 -13.39 40.54
N PHE A 35 -54.89 -12.37 40.93
CA PHE A 35 -55.43 -11.14 41.51
C PHE A 35 -56.37 -10.42 40.53
N THR A 36 -55.95 -10.24 39.28
CA THR A 36 -56.76 -9.56 38.24
C THR A 36 -58.06 -10.33 37.94
N MET A 37 -58.00 -11.66 37.93
CA MET A 37 -59.17 -12.53 37.73
C MET A 37 -60.13 -12.55 38.93
N GLY A 38 -59.72 -12.01 40.08
CA GLY A 38 -60.52 -11.97 41.30
C GLY A 38 -60.59 -13.31 42.04
N VAL A 39 -59.55 -14.15 41.91
CA VAL A 39 -59.45 -15.42 42.64
C VAL A 39 -59.37 -15.14 44.13
N LYS A 40 -60.25 -15.81 44.88
CA LYS A 40 -60.36 -15.68 46.34
C LYS A 40 -59.66 -16.83 47.04
N TRP A 41 -59.38 -16.61 48.33
CA TRP A 41 -58.80 -17.65 49.19
C TRP A 41 -59.69 -18.90 49.23
N GLU A 42 -61.01 -18.73 49.22
CA GLU A 42 -61.99 -19.80 49.32
C GLU A 42 -62.09 -20.68 48.06
N ASP A 43 -61.66 -20.18 46.90
CA ASP A 43 -61.89 -20.85 45.61
C ASP A 43 -61.06 -22.13 45.45
N ARG A 44 -59.99 -22.30 46.24
CA ARG A 44 -59.08 -23.47 46.20
C ARG A 44 -58.48 -23.78 44.81
N VAL A 45 -58.49 -22.81 43.90
CA VAL A 45 -57.85 -22.87 42.59
C VAL A 45 -56.70 -21.88 42.49
N TRP A 46 -55.76 -22.16 41.59
CA TRP A 46 -54.65 -21.27 41.25
C TRP A 46 -54.30 -21.43 39.78
N PHE A 47 -54.43 -20.36 39.00
CA PHE A 47 -54.10 -20.37 37.58
C PHE A 47 -52.61 -20.10 37.36
N GLN A 48 -51.98 -20.85 36.46
CA GLN A 48 -50.59 -20.64 36.05
C GLN A 48 -50.55 -20.33 34.56
N ILE A 49 -50.00 -19.17 34.23
CA ILE A 49 -49.76 -18.73 32.85
C ILE A 49 -48.29 -18.85 32.47
N VAL A 50 -47.41 -18.87 33.48
CA VAL A 50 -46.00 -19.22 33.34
C VAL A 50 -45.78 -20.54 34.09
N GLU A 51 -45.29 -21.57 33.39
CA GLU A 51 -44.98 -22.87 33.99
C GLU A 51 -43.86 -22.74 35.02
N GLU A 52 -44.15 -23.14 36.26
CA GLU A 52 -43.17 -23.28 37.33
C GLU A 52 -42.86 -24.78 37.50
N LYS A 53 -41.67 -25.23 37.09
CA LYS A 53 -41.30 -26.66 37.24
C LYS A 53 -41.32 -27.05 38.72
N GLU A 54 -42.15 -28.03 39.08
CA GLU A 54 -42.27 -28.57 40.43
C GLU A 54 -40.92 -29.10 40.94
N LYS A 55 -40.65 -28.92 42.25
CA LYS A 55 -39.47 -29.45 42.96
C LYS A 55 -39.37 -30.99 43.03
N LYS A 56 -40.09 -31.74 42.19
CA LYS A 56 -40.17 -33.22 42.28
C LYS A 56 -38.99 -33.95 41.64
N ASP A 57 -38.29 -33.37 40.67
CA ASP A 57 -37.09 -33.97 40.07
C ASP A 57 -35.81 -33.25 40.52
N GLN A 58 -35.13 -33.80 41.54
CA GLN A 58 -33.81 -33.33 42.00
C GLN A 58 -32.67 -33.59 41.00
N THR A 59 -32.96 -34.16 39.82
CA THR A 59 -31.99 -34.55 38.80
C THR A 59 -31.90 -33.59 37.61
N LYS A 60 -32.82 -32.62 37.48
CA LYS A 60 -32.68 -31.52 36.51
C LYS A 60 -32.41 -30.22 37.27
N GLY A 61 -31.26 -29.61 37.00
CA GLY A 61 -30.80 -28.41 37.71
C GLY A 61 -31.87 -27.32 37.77
N GLN A 62 -31.87 -26.55 38.87
CA GLN A 62 -32.77 -25.42 39.18
C GLN A 62 -32.75 -24.26 38.15
N THR A 63 -32.21 -24.48 36.96
CA THR A 63 -31.82 -23.47 35.98
C THR A 63 -32.64 -23.54 34.68
N GLU A 64 -33.66 -24.40 34.56
CA GLU A 64 -34.38 -24.60 33.29
C GLU A 64 -35.63 -23.72 33.08
N SER A 65 -36.18 -23.02 34.08
CA SER A 65 -37.25 -22.01 33.85
C SER A 65 -36.62 -20.65 33.52
N GLN A 66 -35.95 -20.57 32.38
CA GLN A 66 -35.41 -19.32 31.87
C GLN A 66 -36.34 -18.80 30.80
N THR A 67 -37.05 -17.69 31.07
CA THR A 67 -37.69 -16.90 30.00
C THR A 67 -36.59 -16.60 28.97
N SER A 68 -36.79 -17.03 27.72
CA SER A 68 -35.76 -16.97 26.67
C SER A 68 -35.80 -15.67 25.87
N ASP A 69 -36.94 -14.99 25.86
CA ASP A 69 -37.18 -13.74 25.14
C ASP A 69 -38.13 -12.83 25.94
N VAL A 70 -38.33 -11.59 25.51
CA VAL A 70 -39.30 -10.66 26.12
C VAL A 70 -40.72 -11.13 25.79
N ILE A 71 -41.56 -11.35 26.80
CA ILE A 71 -42.94 -11.84 26.62
C ILE A 71 -43.93 -10.80 27.13
N VAL A 72 -44.92 -10.49 26.30
CA VAL A 72 -46.04 -9.61 26.67
C VAL A 72 -47.25 -10.46 27.04
N TYR A 73 -47.73 -10.31 28.27
CA TYR A 73 -48.95 -10.92 28.80
C TYR A 73 -50.04 -9.87 28.86
N GLU A 74 -51.12 -10.07 28.11
CA GLU A 74 -52.26 -9.17 28.08
C GLU A 74 -53.43 -9.82 28.81
N ILE A 75 -53.95 -9.16 29.83
CA ILE A 75 -55.04 -9.68 30.67
C ILE A 75 -56.23 -8.73 30.50
N PHE A 76 -57.22 -9.19 29.74
CA PHE A 76 -58.43 -8.44 29.38
C PHE A 76 -59.69 -9.15 29.86
N GLY A 77 -60.81 -8.43 29.94
CA GLY A 77 -62.13 -9.01 30.23
C GLY A 77 -62.39 -9.34 31.70
N PHE A 78 -61.48 -8.93 32.59
CA PHE A 78 -61.61 -9.04 34.04
C PHE A 78 -61.72 -7.67 34.71
N GLU A 79 -62.01 -6.63 33.93
CA GLU A 79 -62.28 -5.30 34.46
C GLU A 79 -63.50 -5.36 35.40
N ASP A 80 -63.47 -4.57 36.46
CA ASP A 80 -64.48 -4.50 37.53
C ASP A 80 -64.59 -5.75 38.42
N LYS A 81 -63.68 -6.73 38.29
CA LYS A 81 -63.49 -7.81 39.29
C LYS A 81 -62.72 -7.31 40.49
N THR A 82 -61.46 -6.96 40.26
CA THR A 82 -60.54 -6.37 41.24
C THR A 82 -59.96 -5.05 40.74
N LEU A 83 -59.81 -4.90 39.43
CA LEU A 83 -59.22 -3.72 38.78
C LEU A 83 -60.24 -2.98 37.92
N PRO A 84 -60.23 -1.62 37.92
CA PRO A 84 -61.11 -0.85 37.03
C PRO A 84 -60.59 -0.76 35.57
N TYR A 85 -59.46 -1.41 35.28
CA TYR A 85 -58.73 -1.34 34.01
C TYR A 85 -58.16 -2.72 33.63
N SER A 86 -57.78 -2.88 32.36
CA SER A 86 -57.04 -4.05 31.88
C SER A 86 -55.55 -3.97 32.26
N LEU A 87 -54.88 -5.12 32.36
CA LEU A 87 -53.47 -5.18 32.75
C LEU A 87 -52.63 -5.86 31.66
N THR A 88 -51.58 -5.17 31.21
CA THR A 88 -50.52 -5.75 30.38
C THR A 88 -49.23 -5.83 31.19
N ILE A 89 -48.61 -7.00 31.19
CA ILE A 89 -47.34 -7.27 31.87
C ILE A 89 -46.30 -7.61 30.81
N ILE A 90 -45.20 -6.86 30.78
CA ILE A 90 -44.04 -7.17 29.95
C ILE A 90 -43.03 -7.88 30.84
N ASP A 91 -42.79 -9.17 30.58
CA ASP A 91 -41.78 -9.97 31.27
C ASP A 91 -40.47 -9.93 30.50
N THR A 92 -39.37 -9.79 31.23
CA THR A 92 -38.02 -9.82 30.68
C THR A 92 -37.29 -11.06 31.16
N PRO A 93 -36.40 -11.65 30.34
CA PRO A 93 -35.48 -12.67 30.83
C PRO A 93 -34.69 -12.21 32.06
N GLY A 94 -34.27 -13.15 32.89
CA GLY A 94 -33.40 -12.83 34.02
C GLY A 94 -32.07 -12.26 33.54
N TYR A 95 -31.77 -11.03 33.96
CA TYR A 95 -30.50 -10.39 33.64
C TYR A 95 -29.33 -11.03 34.38
N GLY A 96 -28.15 -11.00 33.76
CA GLY A 96 -26.91 -11.52 34.35
C GLY A 96 -26.83 -13.05 34.45
N ASP A 97 -27.68 -13.79 33.74
CA ASP A 97 -27.72 -15.26 33.74
C ASP A 97 -26.41 -15.94 33.27
N THR A 98 -26.31 -17.27 33.40
CA THR A 98 -25.17 -18.07 32.92
C THR A 98 -24.88 -17.92 31.42
N ARG A 99 -25.82 -17.35 30.67
CA ARG A 99 -25.74 -16.98 29.24
C ARG A 99 -24.87 -15.74 28.98
N GLY A 100 -24.55 -14.97 30.02
CA GLY A 100 -23.62 -13.84 29.97
C GLY A 100 -24.17 -12.57 29.34
N ILE A 101 -23.33 -11.53 29.36
CA ILE A 101 -23.69 -10.15 29.02
C ILE A 101 -24.12 -9.95 27.56
N GLY A 102 -23.64 -10.78 26.63
CA GLY A 102 -24.08 -10.72 25.23
C GLY A 102 -25.59 -10.99 25.06
N HIS A 103 -26.22 -11.67 26.02
CA HIS A 103 -27.65 -11.90 26.03
C HIS A 103 -28.44 -10.64 26.46
N ASP A 104 -27.88 -9.81 27.34
CA ASP A 104 -28.54 -8.58 27.82
C ASP A 104 -28.59 -7.50 26.73
N ASP A 105 -27.59 -7.48 25.83
CA ASP A 105 -27.62 -6.68 24.60
C ASP A 105 -28.82 -7.08 23.73
N ILE A 106 -29.08 -8.39 23.56
CA ILE A 106 -30.22 -8.88 22.77
C ILE A 106 -31.55 -8.44 23.39
N ILE A 107 -31.69 -8.55 24.72
CA ILE A 107 -32.90 -8.10 25.45
C ILE A 107 -33.14 -6.60 25.23
N SER A 108 -32.08 -5.79 25.26
CA SER A 108 -32.19 -4.34 25.03
C SER A 108 -32.68 -4.01 23.62
N HIS A 109 -32.25 -4.77 22.60
CA HIS A 109 -32.75 -4.62 21.23
C HIS A 109 -34.22 -5.05 21.11
N ARG A 110 -34.61 -6.16 21.75
CA ARG A 110 -36.01 -6.62 21.79
C ARG A 110 -36.94 -5.58 22.41
N LEU A 111 -36.50 -4.95 23.50
CA LEU A 111 -37.24 -3.85 24.13
C LEU A 111 -37.32 -2.62 23.21
N LEU A 112 -36.26 -2.30 22.47
CA LEU A 112 -36.32 -1.24 21.46
C LEU A 112 -37.33 -1.54 20.35
N ASP A 113 -37.33 -2.77 19.82
CA ASP A 113 -38.29 -3.19 18.79
C ASP A 113 -39.73 -3.11 19.31
N LEU A 114 -39.95 -3.53 20.56
CA LEU A 114 -41.26 -3.45 21.22
C LEU A 114 -41.73 -2.00 21.41
N PHE A 115 -40.83 -1.08 21.76
CA PHE A 115 -41.18 0.32 22.00
C PHE A 115 -41.18 1.18 20.72
N GLY A 116 -40.56 0.68 19.65
CA GLY A 116 -40.38 1.41 18.39
C GLY A 116 -41.30 0.96 17.26
N SER A 117 -42.05 -0.14 17.43
CA SER A 117 -43.00 -0.64 16.43
C SER A 117 -44.31 0.14 16.48
N ASP A 118 -44.94 0.36 15.32
CA ASP A 118 -46.21 1.10 15.23
C ASP A 118 -47.33 0.42 16.04
N ASP A 119 -47.38 -0.91 16.02
CA ASP A 119 -48.29 -1.74 16.82
C ASP A 119 -47.73 -2.11 18.22
N GLY A 120 -46.61 -1.48 18.60
CA GLY A 120 -45.87 -1.76 19.82
C GLY A 120 -46.42 -1.08 21.09
N VAL A 121 -45.61 -1.12 22.15
CA VAL A 121 -45.93 -0.47 23.42
C VAL A 121 -45.37 0.96 23.41
N HIS A 122 -46.24 1.95 23.37
CA HIS A 122 -45.85 3.37 23.30
C HIS A 122 -45.80 4.07 24.67
N GLU A 123 -46.45 3.47 25.67
CA GLU A 123 -46.60 4.04 27.01
C GLU A 123 -46.38 2.99 28.09
N LEU A 124 -45.73 3.39 29.18
CA LEU A 124 -45.49 2.53 30.33
C LEU A 124 -45.98 3.19 31.62
N HIS A 125 -46.69 2.44 32.45
CA HIS A 125 -47.24 2.94 33.70
C HIS A 125 -46.34 2.66 34.89
N ALA A 126 -45.62 1.53 34.89
CA ALA A 126 -44.58 1.28 35.87
C ALA A 126 -43.45 0.37 35.34
N VAL A 127 -42.28 0.50 35.94
CA VAL A 127 -41.19 -0.48 35.84
C VAL A 127 -41.02 -1.10 37.22
N GLY A 128 -41.29 -2.39 37.33
CA GLY A 128 -41.13 -3.18 38.55
C GLY A 128 -39.75 -3.81 38.65
N LEU A 129 -38.95 -3.34 39.59
CA LEU A 129 -37.66 -3.92 39.96
C LEU A 129 -37.89 -5.08 40.94
N VAL A 130 -37.84 -6.31 40.43
CA VAL A 130 -38.14 -7.54 41.18
C VAL A 130 -36.90 -8.05 41.90
N MET A 131 -36.98 -8.15 43.23
CA MET A 131 -35.88 -8.50 44.14
C MET A 131 -36.35 -9.44 45.24
N LYS A 132 -35.49 -10.27 45.84
CA LYS A 132 -35.87 -11.06 47.02
C LYS A 132 -35.67 -10.26 48.30
N ALA A 133 -36.52 -10.46 49.30
CA ALA A 133 -36.37 -9.84 50.61
C ALA A 133 -35.05 -10.25 51.31
N SER A 134 -34.55 -11.46 51.03
CA SER A 134 -33.28 -11.99 51.54
C SER A 134 -32.04 -11.48 50.78
N ASP A 135 -32.20 -10.66 49.75
CA ASP A 135 -31.08 -10.13 48.99
C ASP A 135 -30.35 -9.07 49.83
N ASN A 136 -29.39 -9.54 50.63
CA ASN A 136 -28.71 -8.74 51.65
C ASN A 136 -27.47 -8.00 51.15
N ARG A 137 -27.09 -8.22 49.89
CA ARG A 137 -25.95 -7.58 49.24
C ARG A 137 -26.37 -7.22 47.82
N LEU A 138 -26.14 -5.97 47.44
CA LEU A 138 -25.96 -5.65 46.02
C LEU A 138 -24.78 -6.46 45.52
N SER A 139 -25.05 -7.62 44.93
CA SER A 139 -24.06 -8.30 44.10
C SER A 139 -23.69 -7.36 42.95
N ASP A 140 -22.46 -7.44 42.44
CA ASP A 140 -22.07 -6.69 41.24
C ASP A 140 -23.02 -7.00 40.06
N ARG A 141 -23.59 -8.21 40.07
CA ARG A 141 -24.61 -8.68 39.13
C ARG A 141 -25.93 -7.91 39.26
N LEU A 142 -26.42 -7.69 40.48
CA LEU A 142 -27.69 -7.00 40.72
C LEU A 142 -27.59 -5.51 40.37
N MET A 143 -26.45 -4.90 40.69
CA MET A 143 -26.14 -3.54 40.23
C MET A 143 -26.11 -3.47 38.71
N TYR A 144 -25.43 -4.43 38.07
CA TYR A 144 -25.37 -4.51 36.62
C TYR A 144 -26.74 -4.70 35.98
N VAL A 145 -27.65 -5.50 36.57
CA VAL A 145 -29.04 -5.65 36.09
C VAL A 145 -29.77 -4.32 36.16
N PHE A 146 -29.68 -3.61 37.29
CA PHE A 146 -30.32 -2.31 37.46
C PHE A 146 -29.75 -1.26 36.52
N ASP A 147 -28.43 -1.23 36.36
CA ASP A 147 -27.77 -0.33 35.41
C ASP A 147 -28.21 -0.63 33.99
N SER A 148 -28.19 -1.90 33.59
CA SER A 148 -28.60 -2.33 32.25
C SER A 148 -30.02 -1.88 31.93
N VAL A 149 -30.93 -2.00 32.89
CA VAL A 149 -32.35 -1.68 32.68
C VAL A 149 -32.64 -0.19 32.81
N THR A 150 -32.13 0.47 33.84
CA THR A 150 -32.28 1.93 33.98
C THR A 150 -31.59 2.68 32.84
N SER A 151 -30.56 2.09 32.22
CA SER A 151 -29.89 2.64 31.05
C SER A 151 -30.79 2.72 29.80
N LEU A 152 -31.87 1.93 29.75
CA LEU A 152 -32.82 1.89 28.64
C LEU A 152 -33.74 3.12 28.66
N PHE A 153 -34.03 3.65 29.85
CA PHE A 153 -35.09 4.62 30.06
C PHE A 153 -34.60 6.07 30.04
N GLY A 154 -35.49 6.96 29.59
CA GLY A 154 -35.31 8.40 29.73
C GLY A 154 -35.56 8.89 31.17
N LYS A 155 -35.06 10.09 31.50
CA LYS A 155 -35.23 10.72 32.84
C LYS A 155 -36.68 10.82 33.32
N ASN A 156 -37.65 10.78 32.41
CA ASN A 156 -39.08 10.84 32.73
C ASN A 156 -39.62 9.59 33.44
N MET A 157 -38.90 8.45 33.36
CA MET A 157 -39.32 7.19 33.97
C MET A 157 -39.07 7.09 35.48
N GLU A 158 -38.28 7.99 36.05
CA GLU A 158 -37.85 7.94 37.46
C GLU A 158 -39.02 7.75 38.44
N LYS A 159 -40.12 8.49 38.23
CA LYS A 159 -41.31 8.48 39.11
C LYS A 159 -42.19 7.23 38.96
N ASN A 160 -41.91 6.39 37.96
CA ASN A 160 -42.69 5.21 37.63
C ASN A 160 -41.91 3.90 37.88
N ILE A 161 -40.66 3.99 38.35
CA ILE A 161 -39.86 2.82 38.75
C ILE A 161 -40.16 2.51 40.22
N VAL A 162 -40.54 1.27 40.52
CA VAL A 162 -40.90 0.80 41.86
C VAL A 162 -40.22 -0.53 42.19
N ALA A 163 -40.00 -0.83 43.47
CA ALA A 163 -39.44 -2.11 43.90
C ALA A 163 -40.53 -3.14 44.21
N LEU A 164 -40.36 -4.37 43.72
CA LEU A 164 -41.28 -5.50 43.91
C LEU A 164 -40.52 -6.60 44.64
N ILE A 165 -40.76 -6.73 45.94
CA ILE A 165 -39.92 -7.52 46.84
C ILE A 165 -40.59 -8.87 47.11
N THR A 166 -40.06 -9.92 46.50
CA THR A 166 -40.55 -11.30 46.59
C THR A 166 -39.93 -12.04 47.77
N HIS A 167 -40.49 -13.20 48.13
CA HIS A 167 -40.07 -13.99 49.29
C HIS A 167 -40.06 -13.19 50.61
N SER A 168 -40.92 -12.17 50.72
CA SER A 168 -41.03 -11.36 51.93
C SER A 168 -41.87 -12.07 52.99
N ASP A 169 -41.50 -11.93 54.25
CA ASP A 169 -42.32 -12.35 55.39
C ASP A 169 -43.27 -11.23 55.88
N GLY A 170 -43.33 -10.11 55.15
CA GLY A 170 -44.09 -8.91 55.51
C GLY A 170 -43.32 -7.92 56.38
N SER A 171 -42.10 -8.26 56.82
CA SER A 171 -41.23 -7.32 57.52
C SER A 171 -40.68 -6.25 56.57
N ARG A 172 -40.32 -5.09 57.15
CA ARG A 172 -39.71 -3.99 56.40
C ARG A 172 -38.39 -4.46 55.79
N PRO A 173 -38.23 -4.38 54.45
CA PRO A 173 -37.07 -4.95 53.75
C PRO A 173 -35.85 -4.02 53.83
N GLU A 174 -35.32 -3.80 55.03
CA GLU A 174 -34.25 -2.82 55.28
C GLU A 174 -33.01 -3.05 54.42
N ASN A 175 -32.64 -4.31 54.20
CA ASN A 175 -31.47 -4.65 53.39
C ASN A 175 -31.63 -4.22 51.93
N VAL A 176 -32.82 -4.44 51.36
CA VAL A 176 -33.15 -4.05 49.98
C VAL A 176 -33.24 -2.53 49.86
N LEU A 177 -33.89 -1.86 50.81
CA LEU A 177 -34.02 -0.39 50.79
C LEU A 177 -32.65 0.30 50.91
N LYS A 178 -31.79 -0.18 51.82
CA LYS A 178 -30.42 0.31 51.96
C LYS A 178 -29.59 0.03 50.71
N ALA A 179 -29.81 -1.12 50.06
CA ALA A 179 -29.18 -1.44 48.79
C ALA A 179 -29.57 -0.43 47.71
N LEU A 180 -30.85 -0.18 47.50
CA LEU A 180 -31.35 0.79 46.51
C LEU A 180 -30.81 2.21 46.76
N GLU A 181 -30.72 2.62 48.03
CA GLU A 181 -30.18 3.92 48.43
C GLU A 181 -28.67 4.04 48.14
N VAL A 182 -27.88 3.05 48.55
CA VAL A 182 -26.42 2.99 48.29
C VAL A 182 -26.12 2.91 46.79
N ALA A 183 -27.01 2.31 46.00
CA ALA A 183 -26.91 2.25 44.55
C ALA A 183 -27.31 3.55 43.84
N ALA A 184 -27.83 4.53 44.59
CA ALA A 184 -28.41 5.76 44.06
C ALA A 184 -29.42 5.50 42.92
N ILE A 185 -30.22 4.42 43.05
CA ILE A 185 -31.18 4.05 42.00
C ILE A 185 -32.30 5.09 41.95
N LYS A 186 -32.42 5.73 40.78
CA LYS A 186 -33.48 6.69 40.47
C LYS A 186 -34.82 5.95 40.33
N CYS A 187 -35.62 6.00 41.39
CA CYS A 187 -36.93 5.36 41.48
C CYS A 187 -37.94 6.25 42.20
N ALA A 188 -39.21 5.87 42.13
CA ALA A 188 -40.29 6.58 42.79
C ALA A 188 -40.04 6.63 44.30
N LYS A 189 -40.24 7.79 44.91
CA LYS A 189 -40.07 8.00 46.35
C LYS A 189 -41.42 8.29 47.00
N ASN A 190 -41.63 7.74 48.19
CA ASN A 190 -42.79 8.04 49.02
C ASN A 190 -42.58 9.35 49.80
N GLU A 191 -43.56 9.73 50.62
CA GLU A 191 -43.52 10.94 51.46
C GLU A 191 -42.33 10.98 52.44
N LYS A 192 -41.82 9.81 52.83
CA LYS A 192 -40.65 9.65 53.70
C LYS A 192 -39.34 9.66 52.91
N THR A 193 -39.38 9.97 51.62
CA THR A 193 -38.26 9.95 50.67
C THR A 193 -37.63 8.57 50.43
N GLU A 194 -38.32 7.50 50.85
CA GLU A 194 -37.89 6.12 50.65
C GLU A 194 -38.38 5.59 49.30
N PRO A 195 -37.66 4.63 48.67
CA PRO A 195 -38.14 3.93 47.49
C PRO A 195 -39.53 3.33 47.69
N VAL A 196 -40.45 3.61 46.77
CA VAL A 196 -41.77 2.96 46.72
C VAL A 196 -41.56 1.47 46.47
N HIS A 197 -42.07 0.65 47.37
CA HIS A 197 -41.88 -0.79 47.34
C HIS A 197 -43.15 -1.54 47.74
N PHE A 198 -43.29 -2.76 47.23
CA PHE A 198 -44.40 -3.67 47.52
C PHE A 198 -43.87 -5.05 47.88
N LEU A 199 -44.48 -5.69 48.87
CA LEU A 199 -44.03 -6.96 49.45
C LEU A 199 -44.88 -8.13 48.96
N PHE A 200 -44.23 -9.20 48.54
CA PHE A 200 -44.88 -10.37 47.97
C PHE A 200 -44.33 -11.65 48.59
N ASN A 201 -45.23 -12.49 49.10
CA ASN A 201 -44.91 -13.84 49.53
C ASN A 201 -45.72 -14.82 48.68
N ASN A 202 -45.27 -14.99 47.44
CA ASN A 202 -46.05 -15.66 46.39
C ASN A 202 -46.06 -17.21 46.52
N CYS A 203 -46.30 -17.72 47.73
CA CYS A 203 -46.34 -19.16 48.03
C CYS A 203 -47.73 -19.80 47.82
N GLN A 204 -48.62 -19.17 47.03
CA GLN A 204 -50.03 -19.58 46.92
C GLN A 204 -50.26 -20.93 46.21
N TYR A 205 -49.21 -21.49 45.60
CA TYR A 205 -49.21 -22.81 44.98
C TYR A 205 -48.97 -23.97 45.96
N ALA A 206 -48.59 -23.69 47.22
CA ALA A 206 -48.32 -24.73 48.21
C ALA A 206 -49.61 -25.45 48.65
N ASP A 207 -49.53 -26.75 48.90
CA ASP A 207 -50.67 -27.56 49.34
C ASP A 207 -51.32 -26.97 50.60
N ARG A 208 -52.63 -26.74 50.50
CA ARG A 208 -53.46 -26.11 51.54
C ARG A 208 -53.85 -27.18 52.58
N THR A 209 -52.90 -27.59 53.41
CA THR A 209 -53.16 -28.50 54.54
C THR A 209 -53.60 -27.73 55.79
N GLU A 210 -54.39 -28.36 56.68
CA GLU A 210 -54.85 -27.74 57.94
C GLU A 210 -53.70 -27.32 58.88
N GLU A 211 -52.51 -27.91 58.72
CA GLU A 211 -51.31 -27.62 59.51
C GLU A 211 -50.55 -26.37 59.02
N ASN A 212 -50.80 -25.89 57.80
CA ASN A 212 -50.02 -24.83 57.16
C ASN A 212 -50.61 -23.42 57.36
N LYS A 213 -50.52 -22.90 58.59
CA LYS A 213 -51.02 -21.57 58.97
C LYS A 213 -50.29 -20.39 58.29
N SER A 214 -49.03 -20.58 57.85
CA SER A 214 -48.23 -19.54 57.20
C SER A 214 -48.73 -19.18 55.79
N SER A 215 -49.45 -20.09 55.13
CA SER A 215 -49.97 -19.87 53.77
C SER A 215 -51.08 -18.81 53.72
N LYS A 216 -51.92 -18.73 54.77
CA LYS A 216 -52.99 -17.72 54.84
C LYS A 216 -52.43 -16.32 55.06
N HIS A 217 -51.46 -16.17 55.97
CA HIS A 217 -50.78 -14.91 56.20
C HIS A 217 -50.05 -14.41 54.94
N SER A 218 -49.38 -15.32 54.22
CA SER A 218 -48.71 -15.02 52.95
C SER A 218 -49.68 -14.55 51.86
N TRP A 219 -50.89 -15.12 51.83
CA TRP A 219 -51.97 -14.70 50.95
C TRP A 219 -52.46 -13.29 51.29
N GLU A 220 -52.80 -13.03 52.55
CA GLU A 220 -53.30 -11.73 53.02
C GLU A 220 -52.28 -10.61 52.75
N LEU A 221 -51.00 -10.86 53.06
CA LEU A 221 -49.89 -9.94 52.76
C LEU A 221 -49.82 -9.63 51.25
N THR A 222 -49.87 -10.67 50.42
CA THR A 222 -49.81 -10.50 48.96
C THR A 222 -51.01 -9.70 48.45
N GLN A 223 -52.22 -9.98 48.93
CA GLN A 223 -53.44 -9.26 48.52
C GLN A 223 -53.39 -7.79 48.90
N GLU A 224 -52.97 -7.47 50.13
CA GLU A 224 -52.81 -6.08 50.57
C GLU A 224 -51.82 -5.32 49.67
N ASN A 225 -50.66 -5.92 49.39
CA ASN A 225 -49.64 -5.30 48.55
C ASN A 225 -50.04 -5.24 47.07
N MET A 226 -50.84 -6.19 46.57
CA MET A 226 -51.43 -6.11 45.23
C MET A 226 -52.41 -4.95 45.11
N ASN A 227 -53.26 -4.70 46.12
CA ASN A 227 -54.12 -3.53 46.15
C ASN A 227 -53.29 -2.24 46.11
N GLN A 228 -52.22 -2.14 46.90
CA GLN A 228 -51.35 -0.95 46.90
C GLN A 228 -50.63 -0.76 45.56
N LEU A 229 -50.11 -1.83 44.95
CA LEU A 229 -49.44 -1.78 43.64
C LEU A 229 -50.41 -1.36 42.54
N THR A 230 -51.64 -1.87 42.58
CA THR A 230 -52.64 -1.58 41.55
C THR A 230 -53.24 -0.19 41.73
N ASP A 231 -53.40 0.28 42.96
CA ASP A 231 -53.67 1.70 43.22
C ASP A 231 -52.58 2.62 42.66
N PHE A 232 -51.31 2.23 42.84
CA PHE A 232 -50.18 2.96 42.26
C PHE A 232 -50.28 2.98 40.73
N LEU A 233 -50.49 1.83 40.09
CA LEU A 233 -50.67 1.74 38.63
C LEU A 233 -51.87 2.54 38.13
N GLY A 234 -52.96 2.59 38.89
CA GLY A 234 -54.17 3.36 38.58
C GLY A 234 -53.93 4.86 38.59
N LYS A 235 -53.19 5.35 39.60
CA LYS A 235 -52.84 6.77 39.81
C LYS A 235 -51.62 7.23 39.00
N SER A 236 -50.79 6.30 38.54
CA SER A 236 -49.57 6.61 37.80
C SER A 236 -49.88 7.19 36.43
N ASN A 237 -49.23 8.31 36.11
CA ASN A 237 -49.29 8.90 34.78
C ASN A 237 -48.49 8.02 33.82
N PRO A 238 -49.05 7.62 32.67
CA PRO A 238 -48.32 6.90 31.65
C PRO A 238 -47.14 7.73 31.18
N GLN A 239 -45.98 7.10 31.06
CA GLN A 239 -44.79 7.70 30.51
C GLN A 239 -44.63 7.26 29.07
N THR A 240 -44.56 8.23 28.16
CA THR A 240 -44.30 7.98 26.75
C THR A 240 -42.89 7.43 26.60
N LEU A 241 -42.77 6.34 25.84
CA LEU A 241 -41.50 5.68 25.59
C LEU A 241 -40.70 6.32 24.45
N MET A 242 -41.17 7.44 23.88
CA MET A 242 -40.43 8.20 22.86
C MET A 242 -39.01 8.57 23.32
N LYS A 243 -38.85 9.10 24.55
CA LYS A 243 -37.52 9.42 25.11
C LYS A 243 -36.68 8.17 25.38
N THR A 244 -37.31 7.08 25.80
CA THR A 244 -36.67 5.75 25.98
C THR A 244 -36.18 5.21 24.64
N GLY A 245 -36.98 5.30 23.59
CA GLY A 245 -36.60 4.92 22.22
C GLY A 245 -35.44 5.76 21.69
N GLU A 246 -35.40 7.07 21.97
CA GLU A 246 -34.24 7.93 21.66
C GLU A 246 -32.98 7.46 22.39
N VAL A 247 -33.05 7.16 23.68
CA VAL A 247 -31.90 6.66 24.47
C VAL A 247 -31.34 5.38 23.84
N LEU A 248 -32.19 4.42 23.51
CA LEU A 248 -31.79 3.15 22.91
C LEU A 248 -31.18 3.34 21.52
N LYS A 249 -31.78 4.19 20.67
CA LYS A 249 -31.24 4.54 19.34
C LYS A 249 -29.84 5.16 19.45
N GLU A 250 -29.65 6.10 20.39
CA GLU A 250 -28.35 6.75 20.59
C GLU A 250 -27.27 5.78 21.10
N ARG A 251 -27.62 4.79 21.94
CA ARG A 251 -26.68 3.73 22.36
C ARG A 251 -26.27 2.83 21.19
N ILE A 252 -27.21 2.46 20.33
CA ILE A 252 -26.92 1.66 19.13
C ILE A 252 -25.98 2.43 18.20
N ARG A 253 -26.28 3.71 17.95
CA ARG A 253 -25.44 4.60 17.14
C ARG A 253 -24.03 4.74 17.73
N LEU A 254 -23.91 4.99 19.03
CA LEU A 254 -22.61 5.04 19.72
C LEU A 254 -21.82 3.75 19.51
N LYS A 255 -22.44 2.59 19.74
CA LYS A 255 -21.78 1.28 19.56
C LYS A 255 -21.31 1.08 18.11
N ALA A 256 -22.13 1.46 17.13
CA ALA A 256 -21.79 1.40 15.72
C ALA A 256 -20.64 2.35 15.35
N CYS A 257 -20.66 3.61 15.82
CA CYS A 257 -19.58 4.57 15.58
C CYS A 257 -18.25 4.11 16.20
N ILE A 258 -18.28 3.59 17.44
CA ILE A 258 -17.09 3.03 18.11
C ILE A 258 -16.53 1.83 17.35
N GLN A 259 -17.39 0.93 16.87
CA GLN A 259 -16.96 -0.23 16.11
C GLN A 259 -16.33 0.18 14.77
N ASN A 260 -17.01 1.07 14.03
CA ASN A 260 -16.50 1.66 12.79
C ASN A 260 -15.16 2.38 12.98
N LEU A 261 -14.99 3.07 14.11
CA LEU A 261 -13.76 3.74 14.49
C LEU A 261 -12.62 2.73 14.73
N LYS A 262 -12.88 1.66 15.49
CA LYS A 262 -11.90 0.60 15.76
C LYS A 262 -11.45 -0.11 14.48
N GLU A 263 -12.38 -0.43 13.58
CA GLU A 263 -12.07 -1.08 12.30
C GLU A 263 -11.18 -0.20 11.41
N ARG A 264 -11.44 1.11 11.39
CA ARG A 264 -10.61 2.08 10.64
C ARG A 264 -9.23 2.26 11.24
N ILE A 265 -9.10 2.21 12.56
CA ILE A 265 -7.80 2.22 13.24
C ILE A 265 -7.00 0.98 12.81
N GLU A 266 -7.59 -0.21 12.90
CA GLU A 266 -6.91 -1.47 12.52
C GLU A 266 -6.54 -1.48 11.03
N LEU A 267 -7.44 -1.04 10.15
CA LEU A 267 -7.18 -0.93 8.72
C LEU A 267 -6.05 0.09 8.43
N GLY A 268 -6.06 1.21 9.15
CA GLY A 268 -5.02 2.24 9.07
C GLY A 268 -3.64 1.70 9.47
N GLU A 269 -3.54 0.94 10.57
CA GLU A 269 -2.30 0.32 11.02
C GLU A 269 -1.74 -0.69 9.99
N LYS A 270 -2.63 -1.50 9.39
CA LYS A 270 -2.27 -2.43 8.31
C LYS A 270 -1.74 -1.69 7.07
N LYS A 271 -2.43 -0.64 6.63
CA LYS A 271 -2.00 0.17 5.46
C LYS A 271 -0.71 0.95 5.75
N GLN A 272 -0.55 1.52 6.94
CA GLN A 272 0.68 2.20 7.34
C GLN A 272 1.88 1.25 7.33
N THR A 273 1.69 -0.01 7.76
CA THR A 273 2.72 -1.04 7.66
C THR A 273 3.09 -1.36 6.21
N LYS A 274 2.09 -1.47 5.32
CA LYS A 274 2.33 -1.68 3.88
C LYS A 274 3.08 -0.51 3.24
N ILE A 275 2.68 0.73 3.54
CA ILE A 275 3.36 1.95 3.08
C ILE A 275 4.82 1.92 3.51
N ARG A 276 5.10 1.62 4.78
CA ARG A 276 6.47 1.52 5.28
C ARG A 276 7.28 0.44 4.55
N GLN A 277 6.71 -0.75 4.35
CA GLN A 277 7.38 -1.82 3.60
C GLN A 277 7.67 -1.42 2.15
N MET A 278 6.73 -0.75 1.48
CA MET A 278 6.91 -0.26 0.11
C MET A 278 7.95 0.84 0.03
N GLN A 279 7.95 1.80 0.97
CA GLN A 279 8.96 2.86 1.05
C GLN A 279 10.37 2.28 1.26
N GLU A 280 10.51 1.30 2.16
CA GLU A 280 11.77 0.58 2.37
C GLU A 280 12.23 -0.18 1.11
N ALA A 281 11.30 -0.83 0.40
CA ALA A 281 11.59 -1.54 -0.84
C ALA A 281 11.99 -0.59 -1.98
N LEU A 282 11.30 0.55 -2.13
CA LEU A 282 11.60 1.59 -3.10
C LEU A 282 12.98 2.20 -2.83
N LYS A 283 13.33 2.49 -1.58
CA LYS A 283 14.66 3.01 -1.23
C LYS A 283 15.79 2.06 -1.65
N LYS A 284 15.65 0.75 -1.39
CA LYS A 284 16.61 -0.27 -1.86
C LYS A 284 16.65 -0.35 -3.38
N HIS A 285 15.52 -0.15 -4.03
CA HIS A 285 15.40 -0.15 -5.48
C HIS A 285 16.13 1.04 -6.12
N GLU A 286 15.95 2.24 -5.57
CA GLU A 286 16.64 3.47 -5.98
C GLU A 286 18.16 3.36 -5.85
N GLU A 287 18.65 2.76 -4.75
CA GLU A 287 20.08 2.50 -4.55
C GLU A 287 20.65 1.59 -5.63
N LYS A 288 19.99 0.45 -5.91
CA LYS A 288 20.37 -0.46 -7.00
C LYS A 288 20.31 0.22 -8.36
N GLN A 289 19.28 1.01 -8.61
CA GLN A 289 19.12 1.74 -9.86
C GLN A 289 20.27 2.75 -10.06
N ARG A 290 20.71 3.41 -8.99
CA ARG A 290 21.86 4.32 -9.02
C ARG A 290 23.17 3.58 -9.33
N GLU A 291 23.36 2.38 -8.78
CA GLU A 291 24.52 1.53 -9.10
C GLU A 291 24.51 1.05 -10.55
N GLU A 292 23.38 0.52 -11.04
CA GLU A 292 23.25 0.06 -12.42
C GLU A 292 23.40 1.22 -13.42
N LYS A 293 22.90 2.42 -13.09
CA LYS A 293 23.11 3.63 -13.90
C LYS A 293 24.60 3.96 -14.03
N LYS A 294 25.38 3.86 -12.94
CA LYS A 294 26.84 4.07 -12.99
C LYS A 294 27.54 3.06 -13.89
N LYS A 295 27.21 1.77 -13.75
CA LYS A 295 27.77 0.70 -14.60
C LYS A 295 27.42 0.90 -16.08
N LEU A 296 26.20 1.35 -16.37
CA LEU A 296 25.78 1.64 -17.74
C LEU A 296 26.58 2.82 -18.32
N GLU A 297 26.81 3.87 -17.54
CA GLU A 297 27.59 5.03 -17.95
C GLU A 297 29.07 4.68 -18.23
N GLU A 298 29.67 3.81 -17.40
CA GLU A 298 31.01 3.28 -17.65
C GLU A 298 31.09 2.48 -18.95
N VAL A 299 30.11 1.61 -19.21
CA VAL A 299 30.05 0.84 -20.47
C VAL A 299 29.88 1.76 -21.67
N LYS A 300 29.04 2.81 -21.57
CA LYS A 300 28.88 3.81 -22.64
C LYS A 300 30.20 4.50 -22.97
N LYS A 301 30.95 4.92 -21.95
CA LYS A 301 32.25 5.57 -22.10
C LYS A 301 33.30 4.65 -22.74
N ILE A 302 33.37 3.39 -22.30
CA ILE A 302 34.28 2.38 -22.89
C ILE A 302 33.92 2.13 -24.36
N HIS A 303 32.63 1.97 -24.66
CA HIS A 303 32.15 1.75 -26.03
C HIS A 303 32.53 2.91 -26.96
N GLU A 304 32.33 4.17 -26.54
CA GLU A 304 32.72 5.35 -27.31
C GLU A 304 34.24 5.43 -27.53
N THR A 305 35.03 5.10 -26.50
CA THR A 305 36.50 5.11 -26.58
C THR A 305 37.03 4.05 -27.55
N LEU A 306 36.51 2.82 -27.49
CA LEU A 306 36.94 1.75 -28.40
C LEU A 306 36.47 2.01 -29.83
N LYS A 307 35.29 2.60 -30.00
CA LYS A 307 34.78 3.01 -31.31
C LYS A 307 35.70 4.05 -31.96
N SER A 308 36.08 5.10 -31.22
CA SER A 308 36.98 6.14 -31.75
C SER A 308 38.38 5.61 -32.04
N GLN A 309 38.93 4.73 -31.20
CA GLN A 309 40.19 4.04 -31.47
C GLN A 309 40.13 3.19 -32.74
N GLY A 310 39.05 2.43 -32.92
CA GLY A 310 38.85 1.62 -34.12
C GLY A 310 38.72 2.47 -35.39
N GLU A 311 38.02 3.60 -35.31
CA GLU A 311 37.91 4.58 -36.41
C GLU A 311 39.26 5.19 -36.77
N GLN A 312 40.06 5.58 -35.77
CA GLN A 312 41.40 6.14 -35.97
C GLN A 312 42.34 5.13 -36.64
N LYS A 313 42.40 3.88 -36.13
CA LYS A 313 43.22 2.82 -36.73
C LYS A 313 42.79 2.50 -38.17
N ARG A 314 41.49 2.57 -38.46
CA ARG A 314 40.97 2.38 -39.82
C ARG A 314 41.40 3.50 -40.77
N GLU A 315 41.42 4.75 -40.29
CA GLU A 315 41.94 5.89 -41.06
C GLU A 315 43.45 5.78 -41.32
N GLU A 316 44.21 5.31 -40.32
CA GLU A 316 45.64 4.99 -40.49
C GLU A 316 45.87 3.89 -41.53
N ALA A 317 45.06 2.81 -41.50
CA ALA A 317 45.12 1.75 -42.50
C ALA A 317 44.83 2.28 -43.93
N LEU A 318 43.85 3.17 -44.08
CA LEU A 318 43.55 3.83 -45.36
C LEU A 318 44.73 4.67 -45.87
N LYS A 319 45.40 5.42 -44.99
CA LYS A 319 46.61 6.20 -45.34
C LYS A 319 47.76 5.30 -45.79
N ILE A 320 47.99 4.18 -45.09
CA ILE A 320 49.02 3.20 -45.47
C ILE A 320 48.68 2.56 -46.82
N GLN A 321 47.41 2.19 -47.03
CA GLN A 321 46.95 1.61 -48.30
C GLN A 321 47.15 2.56 -49.49
N GLN A 322 46.81 3.85 -49.32
CA GLN A 322 47.05 4.87 -50.33
C GLN A 322 48.55 5.01 -50.62
N THR A 323 49.38 5.00 -49.58
CA THR A 323 50.83 5.07 -49.73
C THR A 323 51.37 3.86 -50.51
N ILE A 324 50.89 2.64 -50.24
CA ILE A 324 51.27 1.44 -51.00
C ILE A 324 50.94 1.62 -52.49
N LYS A 325 49.75 2.15 -52.80
CA LYS A 325 49.30 2.41 -54.18
C LYS A 325 50.21 3.42 -54.88
N GLU A 326 50.63 4.48 -54.19
CA GLU A 326 51.59 5.45 -54.74
C GLU A 326 52.95 4.81 -55.06
N HIS A 327 53.45 3.93 -54.18
CA HIS A 327 54.71 3.21 -54.42
C HIS A 327 54.57 2.25 -55.62
N GLU A 328 53.42 1.58 -55.76
CA GLU A 328 53.12 0.75 -56.94
C GLU A 328 53.13 1.54 -58.25
N GLU A 329 52.51 2.72 -58.26
CA GLU A 329 52.53 3.59 -59.42
C GLU A 329 53.93 4.11 -59.75
N GLN A 330 54.74 4.45 -58.73
CA GLN A 330 56.14 4.83 -58.91
C GLN A 330 56.98 3.68 -59.47
N MET A 331 56.77 2.46 -58.98
CA MET A 331 57.45 1.27 -59.51
C MET A 331 57.09 1.01 -60.97
N LYS A 332 55.82 1.15 -61.37
CA LYS A 332 55.38 1.04 -62.77
C LYS A 332 56.04 2.09 -63.68
N ARG A 333 56.23 3.33 -63.18
CA ARG A 333 56.94 4.38 -63.93
C ARG A 333 58.43 4.09 -64.10
N ASN A 334 59.05 3.43 -63.12
CA ASN A 334 60.49 3.15 -63.10
C ASN A 334 60.87 1.77 -63.66
N GLU A 335 59.90 0.98 -64.13
CA GLU A 335 60.10 -0.40 -64.61
C GLU A 335 60.95 -0.49 -65.89
N ARG A 336 60.93 0.57 -66.72
CA ARG A 336 61.80 0.71 -67.88
C ARG A 336 63.08 1.43 -67.46
N PHE A 337 64.04 0.69 -66.92
CA PHE A 337 65.33 1.20 -66.41
C PHE A 337 66.27 1.79 -67.48
N THR A 338 65.77 2.29 -68.60
CA THR A 338 66.55 2.67 -69.78
C THR A 338 66.18 4.08 -70.25
N VAL A 339 67.19 4.93 -70.46
CA VAL A 339 67.05 6.26 -71.06
C VAL A 339 67.85 6.31 -72.37
N GLU A 340 67.27 6.88 -73.43
CA GLU A 340 67.97 7.10 -74.70
C GLU A 340 68.87 8.34 -74.59
N VAL A 341 70.16 8.18 -74.85
CA VAL A 341 71.12 9.29 -74.85
C VAL A 341 71.84 9.33 -76.20
N ASP A 342 72.02 10.53 -76.77
CA ASP A 342 72.74 10.72 -78.03
C ASP A 342 74.26 10.67 -77.79
N GLU A 343 74.93 9.67 -78.37
CA GLU A 343 76.38 9.47 -78.27
C GLU A 343 77.05 9.80 -79.62
N PRO A 344 77.98 10.77 -79.68
CA PRO A 344 78.67 11.14 -80.92
C PRO A 344 79.79 10.14 -81.27
N TYR A 345 79.88 9.77 -82.55
CA TYR A 345 80.92 8.91 -83.11
C TYR A 345 81.43 9.46 -84.46
N LYS A 346 82.64 9.05 -84.89
CA LYS A 346 83.31 9.58 -86.09
C LYS A 346 83.21 8.58 -87.25
N VAL A 347 82.96 9.07 -88.47
CA VAL A 347 82.98 8.27 -89.72
C VAL A 347 83.87 8.95 -90.77
N LYS A 348 84.41 8.16 -91.71
CA LYS A 348 85.20 8.68 -92.84
C LYS A 348 84.28 8.92 -94.04
N ASP A 349 84.18 10.18 -94.46
CA ASP A 349 83.38 10.63 -95.59
C ASP A 349 84.29 10.90 -96.80
N ALA A 350 83.97 10.34 -97.96
CA ALA A 350 84.80 10.49 -99.15
C ALA A 350 84.78 11.93 -99.67
N ILE A 351 85.92 12.41 -100.17
CA ILE A 351 86.05 13.74 -100.78
C ILE A 351 86.52 13.60 -102.22
N ASP A 352 86.09 14.54 -103.08
CA ASP A 352 86.52 14.56 -104.48
C ASP A 352 88.01 14.95 -104.60
N GLY A 353 88.87 13.93 -104.76
CA GLY A 353 90.33 14.06 -104.75
C GLY A 353 91.01 13.14 -105.79
N GLY A 354 92.09 13.61 -106.42
CA GLY A 354 92.78 12.89 -107.50
C GLY A 354 93.84 13.72 -108.25
N LYS A 355 94.60 13.08 -109.16
CA LYS A 355 95.63 13.74 -109.98
C LYS A 355 94.99 14.58 -111.09
N ARG A 356 95.38 15.85 -111.20
CA ARG A 356 95.00 16.73 -112.31
C ARG A 356 96.29 17.26 -112.98
N LEU A 357 96.44 17.05 -114.29
CA LEU A 357 97.54 17.55 -115.14
C LEU A 357 98.99 17.17 -114.71
N LEU A 358 99.28 15.88 -114.46
CA LEU A 358 100.60 15.29 -114.19
C LEU A 358 101.43 15.82 -112.98
N VAL A 359 101.11 16.97 -112.38
CA VAL A 359 101.88 17.59 -111.27
C VAL A 359 101.10 17.97 -110.00
N PHE A 360 99.75 17.89 -109.96
CA PHE A 360 98.94 18.28 -108.78
C PHE A 360 98.14 17.11 -108.17
N TYR A 361 98.20 16.88 -106.84
CA TYR A 361 97.41 15.86 -106.11
C TYR A 361 96.55 16.48 -104.98
N ARG A 362 95.23 16.43 -105.15
CA ARG A 362 94.24 16.99 -104.20
C ARG A 362 93.75 15.91 -103.23
N GLY A 363 93.89 16.16 -101.92
CA GLY A 363 93.42 15.28 -100.85
C GLY A 363 93.39 16.01 -99.50
N ALA A 364 92.72 15.46 -98.50
CA ALA A 364 92.66 16.00 -97.15
C ALA A 364 93.82 15.47 -96.32
N VAL A 365 94.48 16.35 -95.57
CA VAL A 365 95.43 15.93 -94.54
C VAL A 365 94.68 15.75 -93.24
N CYS A 366 94.61 14.51 -92.75
CA CYS A 366 93.83 14.12 -91.57
C CYS A 366 94.75 13.45 -90.56
N CYS A 367 94.56 13.75 -89.27
CA CYS A 367 95.25 13.07 -88.17
C CYS A 367 94.52 11.78 -87.83
N THR A 368 95.20 10.64 -87.83
CA THR A 368 94.60 9.35 -87.48
C THR A 368 94.53 9.10 -85.98
N VAL A 369 95.29 9.85 -85.17
CA VAL A 369 95.27 9.76 -83.70
C VAL A 369 94.15 10.59 -83.11
N CYS A 370 93.99 11.84 -83.58
CA CYS A 370 92.93 12.74 -83.10
C CYS A 370 91.60 12.55 -83.84
N GLU A 371 91.61 11.81 -84.95
CA GLU A 371 90.47 11.69 -85.87
C GLU A 371 89.94 13.06 -86.38
N GLU A 372 90.87 13.95 -86.72
CA GLU A 372 90.60 15.34 -87.10
C GLU A 372 91.09 15.69 -88.50
N ASN A 373 90.35 16.59 -89.17
CA ASN A 373 90.70 17.09 -90.50
C ASN A 373 91.60 18.31 -90.35
N CYS A 374 92.90 18.14 -90.58
CA CYS A 374 93.91 19.15 -90.27
C CYS A 374 94.12 20.15 -91.42
N HIS A 375 93.97 19.70 -92.67
CA HIS A 375 93.96 20.60 -93.82
C HIS A 375 93.05 20.07 -94.93
N TYR A 376 91.83 20.62 -95.00
CA TYR A 376 90.86 20.43 -96.08
C TYR A 376 89.75 21.47 -95.99
N PRO A 377 89.29 22.05 -97.11
CA PRO A 377 89.79 21.89 -98.48
C PRO A 377 91.04 22.76 -98.74
N GLY A 378 91.95 22.34 -99.64
CA GLY A 378 93.05 23.22 -100.10
C GLY A 378 94.40 22.58 -100.41
N CYS A 379 94.70 21.40 -99.86
CA CYS A 379 96.02 20.79 -100.02
C CYS A 379 96.24 20.15 -101.43
N THR A 380 96.87 20.87 -102.35
CA THR A 380 97.09 20.46 -103.77
C THR A 380 98.54 20.17 -104.14
N MET A 381 99.51 20.80 -103.48
CA MET A 381 100.93 20.75 -103.86
C MET A 381 101.76 19.74 -103.04
N ALA A 382 101.35 19.43 -101.81
CA ALA A 382 102.09 18.54 -100.93
C ALA A 382 101.81 17.06 -101.24
N TRP A 383 102.80 16.30 -101.69
CA TRP A 383 102.63 14.87 -101.99
C TRP A 383 102.59 14.00 -100.73
N LYS A 384 103.22 14.44 -99.63
CA LYS A 384 103.17 13.79 -98.31
C LYS A 384 102.60 14.77 -97.27
N PRO A 385 101.93 14.27 -96.21
CA PRO A 385 101.44 15.10 -95.11
C PRO A 385 102.49 16.03 -94.54
N ALA A 386 103.74 15.56 -94.38
CA ALA A 386 104.87 16.33 -93.90
C ALA A 386 105.21 17.60 -94.70
N HIS A 387 104.82 17.66 -95.98
CA HIS A 387 105.09 18.81 -96.86
C HIS A 387 103.90 19.76 -96.95
N CYS A 388 102.83 19.48 -96.20
CA CYS A 388 101.65 20.31 -96.15
C CYS A 388 101.92 21.58 -95.33
N GLU A 389 101.35 22.72 -95.73
CA GLU A 389 101.58 24.02 -95.08
C GLU A 389 101.24 24.07 -93.59
N VAL A 390 100.34 23.18 -93.14
CA VAL A 390 99.95 23.06 -91.72
C VAL A 390 100.96 22.26 -90.89
N MET A 391 101.97 21.63 -91.52
CA MET A 391 103.09 20.98 -90.84
C MET A 391 104.26 21.96 -90.73
N LYS A 392 104.62 22.36 -89.51
CA LYS A 392 105.78 23.22 -89.25
C LYS A 392 106.73 22.49 -88.29
N GLY A 393 108.00 22.38 -88.67
CA GLY A 393 109.02 21.69 -87.86
C GLY A 393 108.72 20.20 -87.63
N GLY A 394 107.96 19.55 -88.53
CA GLY A 394 107.56 18.14 -88.41
C GLY A 394 106.32 17.87 -87.56
N LEU A 395 105.71 18.90 -86.95
CA LEU A 395 104.48 18.79 -86.16
C LEU A 395 103.30 19.47 -86.86
N CYS A 396 102.10 18.94 -86.64
CA CYS A 396 100.86 19.56 -87.11
C CYS A 396 100.49 20.74 -86.23
N THR A 397 100.07 21.83 -86.87
CA THR A 397 99.63 23.04 -86.17
C THR A 397 98.12 23.11 -85.95
N VAL A 398 97.34 22.15 -86.48
CA VAL A 398 95.87 22.20 -86.50
C VAL A 398 95.20 21.17 -85.59
N CYS A 399 95.67 19.92 -85.53
CA CYS A 399 95.01 18.94 -84.67
C CYS A 399 95.21 19.25 -83.17
N THR A 400 94.24 18.83 -82.36
CA THR A 400 94.15 19.10 -80.91
C THR A 400 95.44 18.76 -80.17
N ASN A 401 96.06 17.62 -80.52
CA ASN A 401 97.29 17.16 -79.85
C ASN A 401 98.59 17.59 -80.55
N LYS A 402 98.53 18.44 -81.59
CA LYS A 402 99.69 18.87 -82.41
C LYS A 402 100.59 17.71 -82.86
N CYS A 403 99.96 16.61 -83.28
CA CYS A 403 100.63 15.34 -83.57
C CYS A 403 101.71 15.49 -84.66
N PRO A 404 102.75 14.62 -84.63
CA PRO A 404 103.77 14.59 -85.67
C PRO A 404 103.19 14.28 -87.05
N ALA A 405 103.89 14.73 -88.09
CA ALA A 405 103.46 14.55 -89.47
C ALA A 405 103.30 13.07 -89.88
N SER A 406 103.93 12.14 -89.16
CA SER A 406 103.76 10.68 -89.32
C SER A 406 102.35 10.19 -88.98
N ASP A 407 101.67 10.85 -88.06
CA ASP A 407 100.32 10.49 -87.59
C ASP A 407 99.23 11.10 -88.46
N HIS A 408 99.63 11.66 -89.60
CA HIS A 408 98.76 12.26 -90.56
C HIS A 408 98.83 11.49 -91.86
N VAL A 409 97.68 11.38 -92.51
CA VAL A 409 97.54 10.77 -93.82
C VAL A 409 96.99 11.81 -94.79
N LYS A 410 97.38 11.72 -96.07
CA LYS A 410 96.81 12.55 -97.13
C LYS A 410 95.97 11.68 -98.04
N GLU A 411 94.66 11.69 -97.81
CA GLU A 411 93.74 10.75 -98.44
C GLU A 411 92.54 11.45 -99.08
N LYS A 412 91.75 10.66 -99.82
CA LYS A 412 90.52 11.10 -100.47
C LYS A 412 89.29 10.98 -99.56
N TRP A 413 89.47 11.17 -98.25
CA TRP A 413 88.38 11.19 -97.27
C TRP A 413 88.67 12.14 -96.10
N ARG A 414 87.62 12.52 -95.37
CA ARG A 414 87.67 13.37 -94.16
C ARG A 414 86.84 12.75 -93.02
N TYR A 415 87.16 13.04 -91.76
CA TYR A 415 86.35 12.66 -90.60
C TYR A 415 85.09 13.53 -90.47
N MET A 416 83.93 12.91 -90.21
CA MET A 416 82.64 13.55 -89.97
C MET A 416 82.04 13.00 -88.66
N THR A 417 81.57 13.90 -87.78
CA THR A 417 80.88 13.48 -86.54
C THR A 417 79.42 13.18 -86.85
N LYS A 418 78.93 11.99 -86.47
CA LYS A 418 77.51 11.62 -86.45
C LYS A 418 77.09 11.27 -85.02
N THR A 419 75.81 11.38 -84.68
CA THR A 419 75.26 10.94 -83.39
C THR A 419 74.47 9.64 -83.58
N ARG A 420 74.53 8.74 -82.60
CA ARG A 420 73.65 7.56 -82.50
C ARG A 420 72.93 7.56 -81.16
N ARG A 421 71.68 7.13 -81.14
CA ARG A 421 70.96 6.88 -79.88
C ARG A 421 71.41 5.56 -79.28
N VAL A 422 71.84 5.60 -78.01
CA VAL A 422 72.17 4.42 -77.22
C VAL A 422 71.33 4.40 -75.95
N THR A 423 70.79 3.24 -75.61
CA THR A 423 70.09 2.99 -74.35
C THR A 423 71.09 2.74 -73.24
N LYS A 424 71.13 3.61 -72.22
CA LYS A 424 71.93 3.42 -71.00
C LYS A 424 71.01 3.19 -69.79
N THR A 425 71.45 2.38 -68.83
CA THR A 425 70.71 2.06 -67.61
C THR A 425 70.88 3.17 -66.57
N ASN A 426 69.79 3.70 -66.00
CA ASN A 426 69.87 4.74 -64.98
C ASN A 426 69.98 4.11 -63.57
N GLU A 427 71.21 4.07 -63.04
CA GLU A 427 71.56 3.51 -61.72
C GLU A 427 70.74 4.12 -60.57
N GLU A 428 70.42 5.41 -60.66
CA GLU A 428 69.64 6.16 -59.68
C GLU A 428 68.19 5.65 -59.63
N MET A 429 67.57 5.42 -60.81
CA MET A 429 66.22 4.87 -60.90
C MET A 429 66.14 3.43 -60.41
N LYS A 430 67.20 2.63 -60.62
CA LYS A 430 67.29 1.26 -60.10
C LYS A 430 67.34 1.25 -58.57
N LYS A 431 68.19 2.09 -57.96
CA LYS A 431 68.22 2.25 -56.48
C LYS A 431 66.88 2.71 -55.93
N GLN A 432 66.21 3.63 -56.61
CA GLN A 432 64.90 4.14 -56.18
C GLN A 432 63.78 3.10 -56.31
N TYR A 433 63.83 2.25 -57.35
CA TYR A 433 62.93 1.10 -57.49
C TYR A 433 63.14 0.07 -56.36
N GLU A 434 64.38 -0.33 -56.09
CA GLU A 434 64.71 -1.27 -55.01
C GLU A 434 64.28 -0.74 -53.63
N LYS A 435 64.47 0.57 -53.38
CA LYS A 435 63.97 1.24 -52.17
C LYS A 435 62.45 1.19 -52.08
N ASN A 436 61.73 1.51 -53.17
CA ASN A 436 60.27 1.48 -53.20
C ASN A 436 59.69 0.07 -53.00
N VAL A 437 60.37 -0.98 -53.48
CA VAL A 437 59.99 -2.38 -53.24
C VAL A 437 60.08 -2.71 -51.75
N SER A 438 61.21 -2.39 -51.11
CA SER A 438 61.42 -2.62 -49.67
C SER A 438 60.42 -1.84 -48.82
N GLU A 439 60.19 -0.56 -49.14
CA GLU A 439 59.21 0.28 -48.43
C GLU A 439 57.77 -0.21 -48.63
N ARG A 440 57.41 -0.70 -49.81
CA ARG A 440 56.11 -1.33 -50.08
C ARG A 440 55.92 -2.59 -49.25
N GLU A 441 56.91 -3.48 -49.22
CA GLU A 441 56.81 -4.72 -48.44
C GLU A 441 56.68 -4.45 -46.94
N MET A 442 57.43 -3.47 -46.42
CA MET A 442 57.32 -3.04 -45.03
C MET A 442 55.91 -2.49 -44.74
N LYS A 443 55.41 -1.58 -45.58
CA LYS A 443 54.07 -0.99 -45.44
C LYS A 443 52.96 -2.02 -45.60
N ALA A 444 53.13 -3.02 -46.46
CA ALA A 444 52.18 -4.12 -46.63
C ALA A 444 52.09 -5.01 -45.38
N ARG A 445 53.22 -5.28 -44.70
CA ARG A 445 53.21 -5.99 -43.41
C ARG A 445 52.53 -5.15 -42.32
N GLN A 446 52.86 -3.86 -42.24
CA GLN A 446 52.22 -2.92 -41.30
C GLN A 446 50.70 -2.84 -41.55
N LEU A 447 50.28 -2.74 -42.82
CA LEU A 447 48.87 -2.74 -43.18
C LEU A 447 48.19 -4.01 -42.72
N LYS A 448 48.78 -5.19 -42.98
CA LYS A 448 48.19 -6.48 -42.56
C LYS A 448 47.95 -6.52 -41.05
N THR A 449 48.97 -6.19 -40.25
CA THR A 449 48.85 -6.15 -38.78
C THR A 449 47.80 -5.15 -38.33
N LEU A 450 47.80 -3.93 -38.88
CA LEU A 450 46.84 -2.91 -38.52
C LEU A 450 45.41 -3.29 -38.90
N THR A 451 45.22 -4.00 -40.03
CA THR A 451 43.90 -4.48 -40.47
C THR A 451 43.37 -5.57 -39.54
N GLU A 452 44.22 -6.50 -39.10
CA GLU A 452 43.88 -7.52 -38.09
C GLU A 452 43.47 -6.87 -36.76
N GLU A 453 44.21 -5.85 -36.30
CA GLU A 453 43.87 -5.09 -35.10
C GLU A 453 42.54 -4.32 -35.23
N VAL A 454 42.26 -3.74 -36.40
CA VAL A 454 40.98 -3.06 -36.68
C VAL A 454 39.82 -4.05 -36.61
N ASP A 455 39.94 -5.22 -37.25
CA ASP A 455 38.91 -6.25 -37.24
C ASP A 455 38.65 -6.77 -35.81
N GLU A 456 39.69 -6.99 -35.02
CA GLU A 456 39.56 -7.41 -33.62
C GLU A 456 38.91 -6.33 -32.74
N THR A 457 39.28 -5.06 -32.95
CA THR A 457 38.66 -3.92 -32.26
C THR A 457 37.18 -3.80 -32.64
N MET A 458 36.83 -3.92 -33.92
CA MET A 458 35.46 -3.83 -34.42
C MET A 458 34.57 -4.98 -33.91
N LYS A 459 35.10 -6.21 -33.83
CA LYS A 459 34.41 -7.34 -33.20
C LYS A 459 34.11 -7.04 -31.72
N THR A 460 35.08 -6.50 -31.00
CA THR A 460 34.92 -6.13 -29.59
C THR A 460 33.85 -5.03 -29.42
N VAL A 461 33.87 -4.01 -30.29
CA VAL A 461 32.87 -2.93 -30.31
C VAL A 461 31.47 -3.48 -30.60
N ALA A 462 31.32 -4.44 -31.51
CA ALA A 462 30.05 -5.08 -31.82
C ALA A 462 29.47 -5.81 -30.60
N VAL A 463 30.27 -6.64 -29.92
CA VAL A 463 29.86 -7.34 -28.68
C VAL A 463 29.48 -6.34 -27.58
N LEU A 464 30.27 -5.28 -27.40
CA LEU A 464 29.94 -4.22 -26.43
C LEU A 464 28.66 -3.47 -26.78
N SER A 465 28.33 -3.34 -28.07
CA SER A 465 27.10 -2.69 -28.52
C SER A 465 25.85 -3.50 -28.15
N GLU A 466 25.93 -4.84 -28.23
CA GLU A 466 24.85 -5.74 -27.82
C GLU A 466 24.68 -5.72 -26.30
N ASN A 467 25.78 -5.88 -25.55
CA ASN A 467 25.78 -5.78 -24.09
C ASN A 467 25.25 -4.43 -23.59
N LYS A 468 25.55 -3.33 -24.29
CA LYS A 468 25.01 -2.00 -23.98
C LYS A 468 23.49 -1.98 -24.15
N LYS A 469 22.96 -2.47 -25.28
CA LYS A 469 21.51 -2.51 -25.54
C LYS A 469 20.77 -3.34 -24.50
N GLU A 470 21.29 -4.51 -24.12
CA GLU A 470 20.69 -5.34 -23.07
C GLU A 470 20.63 -4.62 -21.72
N LYS A 471 21.72 -3.92 -21.33
CA LYS A 471 21.73 -3.13 -20.11
C LYS A 471 20.76 -1.94 -20.15
N GLU A 472 20.63 -1.28 -21.30
CA GLU A 472 19.68 -0.18 -21.51
C GLU A 472 18.23 -0.67 -21.36
N GLN A 473 17.86 -1.78 -22.02
CA GLN A 473 16.54 -2.38 -21.88
C GLN A 473 16.24 -2.80 -20.44
N LYS A 474 17.20 -3.47 -19.78
CA LYS A 474 17.05 -3.85 -18.37
C LYS A 474 16.81 -2.63 -17.49
N TYR A 475 17.57 -1.55 -17.69
CA TYR A 475 17.41 -0.31 -16.94
C TYR A 475 16.04 0.35 -17.17
N GLU A 476 15.51 0.31 -18.40
CA GLU A 476 14.18 0.82 -18.74
C GLU A 476 13.07 0.01 -18.05
N THR A 477 13.18 -1.33 -18.03
CA THR A 477 12.23 -2.19 -17.29
C THR A 477 12.26 -1.89 -15.80
N TYR A 478 13.46 -1.73 -15.22
CA TYR A 478 13.61 -1.31 -13.82
C TYR A 478 12.94 0.05 -13.54
N GLN A 479 13.05 1.01 -14.46
CA GLN A 479 12.37 2.32 -14.32
C GLN A 479 10.86 2.15 -14.28
N LYS A 480 10.28 1.41 -15.21
CA LYS A 480 8.82 1.16 -15.28
C LYS A 480 8.30 0.49 -14.01
N GLU A 481 8.97 -0.57 -13.53
CA GLU A 481 8.60 -1.23 -12.29
C GLU A 481 8.67 -0.31 -11.06
N SER A 482 9.62 0.65 -11.05
CA SER A 482 9.74 1.64 -9.99
C SER A 482 8.58 2.65 -10.03
N GLU A 483 8.25 3.14 -11.23
CA GLU A 483 7.14 4.08 -11.45
C GLU A 483 5.80 3.45 -11.03
N GLU A 484 5.54 2.21 -11.42
CA GLU A 484 4.34 1.47 -10.99
C GLU A 484 4.26 1.36 -9.46
N LYS A 485 5.36 1.01 -8.79
CA LYS A 485 5.41 0.95 -7.32
C LYS A 485 5.18 2.32 -6.67
N CYS A 486 5.69 3.40 -7.25
CA CYS A 486 5.43 4.77 -6.77
C CYS A 486 3.95 5.15 -6.90
N THR A 487 3.29 4.82 -8.01
CA THR A 487 1.85 5.09 -8.18
C THR A 487 1.00 4.30 -7.17
N LEU A 488 1.36 3.03 -6.90
CA LEU A 488 0.70 2.23 -5.87
C LEU A 488 0.91 2.82 -4.47
N LEU A 489 2.09 3.36 -4.18
CA LEU A 489 2.38 4.01 -2.90
C LEU A 489 1.53 5.28 -2.73
N GLU A 490 1.46 6.13 -3.75
CA GLU A 490 0.66 7.35 -3.73
C GLU A 490 -0.83 7.06 -3.50
N ASN A 491 -1.36 6.02 -4.15
CA ASN A 491 -2.73 5.56 -3.93
C ASN A 491 -2.95 5.15 -2.47
N LEU A 492 -2.05 4.35 -1.89
CA LEU A 492 -2.14 3.96 -0.48
C LEU A 492 -2.05 5.15 0.48
N GLU A 493 -1.20 6.14 0.18
CA GLU A 493 -1.10 7.38 0.97
C GLU A 493 -2.38 8.21 0.91
N ASN A 494 -3.03 8.29 -0.25
CA ASN A 494 -4.31 8.96 -0.41
C ASN A 494 -5.44 8.23 0.32
N GLU A 495 -5.50 6.90 0.25
CA GLU A 495 -6.42 6.09 1.06
C GLU A 495 -6.19 6.29 2.57
N MET A 496 -4.94 6.46 3.01
CA MET A 496 -4.62 6.75 4.41
C MET A 496 -5.10 8.13 4.85
N LYS A 497 -5.04 9.15 3.97
CA LYS A 497 -5.62 10.48 4.25
C LYS A 497 -7.13 10.36 4.43
N GLN A 498 -7.82 9.62 3.55
CA GLN A 498 -9.25 9.37 3.66
C GLN A 498 -9.60 8.65 4.97
N LEU A 499 -8.90 7.56 5.31
CA LEU A 499 -9.12 6.84 6.57
C LEU A 499 -8.87 7.72 7.80
N THR A 500 -7.91 8.64 7.73
CA THR A 500 -7.65 9.59 8.81
C THR A 500 -8.83 10.55 9.01
N ALA A 501 -9.42 11.03 7.91
CA ALA A 501 -10.62 11.87 7.96
C ALA A 501 -11.83 11.11 8.51
N GLU A 502 -12.09 9.90 8.01
CA GLU A 502 -13.19 9.04 8.50
C GLU A 502 -13.00 8.72 9.99
N ARG A 503 -11.78 8.39 10.43
CA ARG A 503 -11.45 8.16 11.84
C ARG A 503 -11.80 9.37 12.70
N SER A 504 -11.46 10.58 12.24
CA SER A 504 -11.80 11.81 12.97
C SER A 504 -13.31 12.02 13.04
N GLN A 505 -14.03 11.76 11.94
CA GLN A 505 -15.48 11.87 11.89
C GLN A 505 -16.16 10.92 12.89
N PHE A 506 -15.84 9.61 12.85
CA PHE A 506 -16.45 8.65 13.78
C PHE A 506 -16.11 8.95 15.24
N LEU A 507 -14.92 9.50 15.51
CA LEU A 507 -14.53 9.92 16.85
C LEU A 507 -15.39 11.10 17.35
N ASP A 508 -15.64 12.09 16.50
CA ASP A 508 -16.51 13.23 16.83
C ASP A 508 -17.97 12.79 16.99
N GLU A 509 -18.49 11.96 16.09
CA GLU A 509 -19.85 11.41 16.19
C GLU A 509 -20.03 10.60 17.48
N SER A 510 -19.06 9.74 17.81
CA SER A 510 -19.09 8.96 19.06
C SER A 510 -19.16 9.87 20.28
N TYR A 511 -18.40 10.97 20.29
CA TYR A 511 -18.49 11.97 21.36
C TYR A 511 -19.87 12.63 21.42
N GLN A 512 -20.46 13.00 20.28
CA GLN A 512 -21.79 13.60 20.25
C GLN A 512 -22.85 12.65 20.83
N HIS A 513 -22.78 11.36 20.49
CA HIS A 513 -23.70 10.36 21.05
C HIS A 513 -23.54 10.22 22.57
N VAL A 514 -22.31 10.24 23.11
CA VAL A 514 -22.06 10.21 24.56
C VAL A 514 -22.66 11.44 25.25
N VAL A 515 -22.43 12.64 24.71
CA VAL A 515 -22.98 13.88 25.23
C VAL A 515 -24.51 13.91 25.15
N ARG A 516 -25.08 13.39 24.05
CA ARG A 516 -26.53 13.29 23.92
C ARG A 516 -27.11 12.35 24.98
N LEU A 517 -26.51 11.18 25.18
CA LEU A 517 -26.93 10.21 26.20
C LEU A 517 -26.88 10.82 27.62
N GLU A 518 -25.92 11.68 27.92
CA GLU A 518 -25.85 12.42 29.18
C GLU A 518 -27.12 13.27 29.46
N GLN A 519 -27.65 13.87 28.40
CA GLN A 519 -28.81 14.75 28.48
C GLN A 519 -30.11 13.97 28.66
N ILE A 520 -30.28 12.87 27.92
CA ILE A 520 -31.58 12.18 27.78
C ILE A 520 -31.74 10.95 28.68
N ALA A 521 -30.65 10.23 28.99
CA ALA A 521 -30.72 8.97 29.71
C ALA A 521 -30.99 9.18 31.21
N LEU A 522 -31.78 8.27 31.80
CA LEU A 522 -32.04 8.24 33.24
C LEU A 522 -30.73 8.04 34.02
N LYS A 523 -29.89 7.10 33.55
CA LYS A 523 -28.52 6.86 34.04
C LYS A 523 -27.51 7.05 32.90
N ALA A 524 -26.95 8.25 32.82
CA ALA A 524 -25.93 8.64 31.84
C ALA A 524 -24.61 7.89 32.05
N ASP A 525 -24.21 7.73 33.30
CA ASP A 525 -22.99 7.06 33.74
C ASP A 525 -23.23 5.54 33.86
N SER A 526 -24.03 4.98 32.96
CA SER A 526 -24.31 3.54 32.88
C SER A 526 -23.09 2.77 32.38
N LEU A 527 -22.94 1.51 32.81
CA LEU A 527 -21.86 0.62 32.36
C LEU A 527 -21.69 0.56 30.84
N SER A 528 -22.79 0.56 30.08
CA SER A 528 -22.77 0.53 28.61
C SER A 528 -22.24 1.81 27.96
N THR A 529 -22.20 2.94 28.68
CA THR A 529 -21.56 4.18 28.25
C THR A 529 -20.10 4.24 28.73
N ILE A 530 -19.85 3.84 29.98
CA ILE A 530 -18.54 3.90 30.64
C ILE A 530 -17.48 3.09 29.90
N VAL A 531 -17.83 1.90 29.41
CA VAL A 531 -16.92 1.01 28.68
C VAL A 531 -16.35 1.63 27.39
N HIS A 532 -16.97 2.71 26.90
CA HIS A 532 -16.52 3.45 25.73
C HIS A 532 -15.77 4.73 26.10
N LEU A 533 -15.92 5.26 27.32
CA LEU A 533 -15.31 6.53 27.74
C LEU A 533 -13.78 6.46 27.72
N ASP A 534 -13.14 5.42 28.26
CA ASP A 534 -11.67 5.34 28.30
C ASP A 534 -11.07 5.36 26.90
N PHE A 535 -11.66 4.58 26.00
CA PHE A 535 -11.26 4.53 24.60
C PHE A 535 -11.44 5.91 23.93
N LEU A 536 -12.57 6.58 24.15
CA LEU A 536 -12.81 7.91 23.59
C LEU A 536 -11.88 8.97 24.17
N ILE A 537 -11.60 8.95 25.48
CA ILE A 537 -10.64 9.85 26.13
C ILE A 537 -9.25 9.66 25.52
N GLU A 538 -8.79 8.42 25.39
CA GLU A 538 -7.49 8.10 24.77
C GLU A 538 -7.42 8.62 23.32
N LYS A 539 -8.45 8.36 22.52
CA LYS A 539 -8.48 8.78 21.11
C LYS A 539 -8.65 10.28 20.94
N MET A 540 -9.41 10.96 21.81
CA MET A 540 -9.51 12.41 21.82
C MET A 540 -8.20 13.08 22.25
N LYS A 541 -7.46 12.50 23.21
CA LYS A 541 -6.10 12.94 23.57
C LYS A 541 -5.15 12.82 22.39
N GLN A 542 -5.20 11.71 21.66
CA GLN A 542 -4.40 11.52 20.44
C GLN A 542 -4.76 12.53 19.33
N LYS A 543 -6.03 12.94 19.25
CA LYS A 543 -6.49 14.00 18.34
C LYS A 543 -6.08 15.41 18.79
N GLY A 544 -5.84 15.62 20.08
CA GLY A 544 -5.47 16.91 20.66
C GLY A 544 -6.65 17.81 21.03
N ASP A 545 -7.87 17.26 21.14
CA ASP A 545 -9.09 18.03 21.46
C ASP A 545 -9.29 18.10 22.99
N THR A 546 -8.62 19.05 23.63
CA THR A 546 -8.55 19.15 25.10
C THR A 546 -9.90 19.46 25.76
N GLU A 547 -10.78 20.23 25.09
CA GLU A 547 -12.11 20.57 25.61
C GLU A 547 -13.00 19.32 25.69
N LYS A 548 -13.03 18.52 24.62
CA LYS A 548 -13.78 17.27 24.62
C LYS A 548 -13.21 16.26 25.61
N VAL A 549 -11.88 16.20 25.77
CA VAL A 549 -11.22 15.36 26.78
C VAL A 549 -11.67 15.75 28.18
N GLN A 550 -11.63 17.04 28.53
CA GLN A 550 -12.03 17.49 29.86
C GLN A 550 -13.48 17.13 30.17
N LYS A 551 -14.39 17.29 29.20
CA LYS A 551 -15.79 16.87 29.38
C LYS A 551 -15.93 15.37 29.58
N LEU A 552 -15.25 14.55 28.77
CA LEU A 552 -15.31 13.10 28.92
C LEU A 552 -14.69 12.64 30.25
N GLU A 553 -13.65 13.30 30.72
CA GLU A 553 -13.04 13.05 32.04
C GLU A 553 -13.96 13.47 33.20
N GLU A 554 -14.68 14.59 33.07
CA GLU A 554 -15.71 15.00 34.02
C GLU A 554 -16.82 13.94 34.10
N MET A 555 -17.35 13.50 32.96
CA MET A 555 -18.32 12.41 32.91
C MET A 555 -17.76 11.13 33.55
N ARG A 556 -16.49 10.82 33.28
CA ARG A 556 -15.82 9.64 33.85
C ARG A 556 -15.64 9.73 35.37
N SER A 557 -15.42 10.92 35.93
CA SER A 557 -15.23 11.13 37.38
C SER A 557 -16.51 10.95 38.19
N ARG A 558 -17.69 11.06 37.57
CA ARG A 558 -18.99 10.82 38.22
C ARG A 558 -19.35 9.33 38.30
N VAL A 559 -18.50 8.45 37.76
CA VAL A 559 -18.71 7.01 37.76
C VAL A 559 -18.40 6.44 39.15
N ASP A 560 -19.36 5.74 39.74
CA ASP A 560 -19.17 5.06 41.02
C ASP A 560 -18.09 3.95 40.94
N GLU A 561 -17.31 3.76 42.01
CA GLU A 561 -16.25 2.74 42.12
C GLU A 561 -16.74 1.30 41.79
N LYS A 562 -18.03 1.05 42.02
CA LYS A 562 -18.69 -0.24 41.70
C LYS A 562 -18.89 -0.42 40.20
N ASN A 563 -19.29 0.65 39.50
CA ASN A 563 -19.40 0.63 38.04
C ASN A 563 -18.03 0.51 37.38
N GLU A 564 -16.99 1.03 38.01
CA GLU A 564 -15.60 0.83 37.56
C GLU A 564 -15.17 -0.65 37.66
N LYS A 565 -15.46 -1.33 38.78
CA LYS A 565 -15.19 -2.76 38.96
C LYS A 565 -15.97 -3.63 37.98
N ALA A 566 -17.25 -3.33 37.77
CA ALA A 566 -18.08 -4.05 36.79
C ALA A 566 -17.64 -3.80 35.34
N ALA A 567 -17.20 -2.57 35.00
CA ALA A 567 -16.62 -2.26 33.69
C ALA A 567 -15.30 -3.01 33.45
N HIS A 568 -14.45 -3.12 34.48
CA HIS A 568 -13.21 -3.89 34.42
C HIS A 568 -13.50 -5.39 34.20
N TRP A 569 -14.47 -5.96 34.93
CA TRP A 569 -14.95 -7.32 34.68
C TRP A 569 -15.50 -7.50 33.25
N TYR A 570 -16.28 -6.53 32.75
CA TYR A 570 -16.82 -6.50 31.38
C TYR A 570 -15.74 -6.46 30.29
N MET A 571 -14.62 -5.77 30.53
CA MET A 571 -13.49 -5.73 29.60
C MET A 571 -12.71 -7.05 29.56
N GLN A 572 -12.71 -7.83 30.65
CA GLN A 572 -12.00 -9.11 30.76
C GLN A 572 -12.77 -10.32 30.19
N ILE A 573 -14.06 -10.17 29.85
CA ILE A 573 -14.82 -11.23 29.20
C ILE A 573 -14.30 -11.45 27.77
N PRO A 574 -13.90 -12.69 27.39
CA PRO A 574 -13.32 -12.98 26.08
C PRO A 574 -14.20 -12.49 24.92
N SER A 575 -13.55 -11.88 23.94
CA SER A 575 -14.11 -11.25 22.74
C SER A 575 -14.92 -12.17 21.81
N ALA A 576 -14.95 -13.48 22.08
CA ALA A 576 -15.77 -14.45 21.35
C ALA A 576 -17.29 -14.23 21.53
N ILE A 577 -17.73 -13.62 22.63
CA ILE A 577 -19.16 -13.35 22.90
C ILE A 577 -19.63 -11.99 22.34
N LYS A 578 -18.71 -11.08 22.00
CA LYS A 578 -19.02 -9.73 21.49
C LYS A 578 -19.44 -9.68 20.01
N ASN A 579 -19.37 -10.80 19.28
CA ASN A 579 -19.57 -10.87 17.83
C ASN A 579 -20.93 -11.47 17.37
N ILE A 580 -21.88 -11.69 18.27
CA ILE A 580 -23.19 -12.31 17.93
C ILE A 580 -24.10 -11.37 17.10
N GLY A 581 -23.76 -10.09 16.96
CA GLY A 581 -24.54 -9.12 16.16
C GLY A 581 -24.22 -9.02 14.67
N LYS A 582 -23.28 -9.83 14.13
CA LYS A 582 -22.78 -9.67 12.73
C LYS A 582 -23.78 -10.04 11.62
N SER A 583 -25.00 -10.49 11.94
CA SER A 583 -25.98 -10.97 10.95
C SER A 583 -27.24 -10.11 10.80
N PHE A 584 -27.33 -8.93 11.43
CA PHE A 584 -28.54 -8.10 11.31
C PHE A 584 -28.45 -7.08 10.15
N PRO A 585 -29.51 -6.93 9.31
CA PRO A 585 -29.52 -6.08 8.11
C PRO A 585 -29.23 -4.59 8.35
N TRP A 586 -29.34 -4.13 9.59
CA TRP A 586 -29.27 -2.72 9.99
C TRP A 586 -27.84 -2.19 10.20
N TYR A 587 -26.81 -3.04 9.99
CA TYR A 587 -25.39 -2.69 10.10
C TYR A 587 -24.78 -2.09 8.82
N LYS A 588 -25.60 -1.70 7.83
CA LYS A 588 -25.17 -1.06 6.58
C LYS A 588 -25.44 0.43 6.56
#